data_AF-A0A0G1RI49-F1
#
_entry.id   AF-A0A0G1RI49-F1
#
_cell.length_a   1.000
_cell.length_b   1.000
_cell.length_c   1.000
_cell.angle_alpha   90.00
_cell.angle_beta   90.00
_cell.angle_gamma   90.00
#
_symmetry.space_group_name_H-M   'P 1'
#
loop_
_entity.id
_entity.type
_entity.pdbx_description
1 polymer ?
#
loop_
_entity_poly.entity_id
_entity_poly.type
_entity_poly.pdbx_seq_one_letter_code
_entity_poly.pdbx_strand_id
1 'polypeptide(L)'
;MKNRSILILLFSFFFFLAFPAQAAEKNYVTLVFPVRGRDFWWQGRDLSHLTRLIASVSATRLPSTWLVQYDALLDDQIVDQLHSLENQAEKGVFLEVTRRLAEDSFVPYAWEHGPWTSANLLFLSGYQPLDRLRMIDKAFSTFKDKFGNYPKSFGAWYVDVASIEYIKQKYGAIALLGLADQYATDGYQTWGQYFSQPYFVSRKSAIEPAADASDNTGVIKLQWAPRDPVRGYGTSGDYSNFSVQVNDYFRNKGLDKNYFDRLLKTLTLDASGPLSQTVIGIEAAELEPEYWTALTDQLNLVKKYVSRGLLVAETMSRFADIYTAAFPKTSPQITLSGSNAGTTFWWFNSPGFRLALGLENGILKIKDLRYYHYSSLRDNDQVFPDPNLNLTRVVPAVVDQAALGNEIILGRPSKINNPPGHFAWPGGSLDVTPAGPVINGGPPVPRPAGVSVPDRRCFGEYGGYRPPLGCLKQLAVFLARFIPDIRYSSLSGQKFLGLRIGPEYLWGLRFPKIRLGRFYFKFPLLENFISLRSRLTPDFSWEGKQEIEISSFRSNAKIVRKIGQYGHDSLLELANPPKIFENSYYLVFKP
;
A
#
# COMPACT_ATOMS: atom_id res chain seq x y z
N MET A 1 23.45 8.51 -79.10
CA MET A 1 24.46 9.21 -78.27
C MET A 1 23.76 10.08 -77.26
N LYS A 2 24.03 9.84 -75.96
CA LYS A 2 23.95 10.74 -74.78
C LYS A 2 22.68 11.61 -74.62
N ASN A 3 21.76 11.26 -73.71
CA ASN A 3 21.70 11.62 -72.27
C ASN A 3 21.28 13.07 -71.97
N ARG A 4 20.39 13.20 -70.95
CA ARG A 4 19.97 14.37 -70.13
C ARG A 4 18.57 14.91 -70.48
N SER A 5 17.62 15.13 -69.57
CA SER A 5 17.49 14.90 -68.13
C SER A 5 15.99 15.04 -67.81
N ILE A 6 15.42 14.11 -67.03
CA ILE A 6 14.09 14.22 -66.45
C ILE A 6 14.24 15.05 -65.16
N LEU A 7 13.59 16.21 -65.10
CA LEU A 7 13.47 17.03 -63.89
C LEU A 7 12.10 16.73 -63.25
N ILE A 8 12.07 15.84 -62.26
CA ILE A 8 10.92 15.64 -61.38
C ILE A 8 11.04 16.67 -60.25
N LEU A 9 10.10 17.61 -60.21
CA LEU A 9 9.90 18.53 -59.10
C LEU A 9 9.23 17.76 -57.95
N LEU A 10 10.02 17.37 -56.94
CA LEU A 10 9.53 16.89 -55.65
C LEU A 10 9.25 18.11 -54.76
N PHE A 11 7.98 18.52 -54.68
CA PHE A 11 7.52 19.46 -53.67
C PHE A 11 7.44 18.71 -52.33
N SER A 12 8.44 18.90 -51.46
CA SER A 12 8.37 18.43 -50.08
C SER A 12 7.43 19.34 -49.30
N PHE A 13 6.21 18.88 -49.04
CA PHE A 13 5.31 19.51 -48.09
C PHE A 13 5.67 18.97 -46.69
N PHE A 14 6.65 19.61 -46.03
CA PHE A 14 6.92 19.42 -44.61
C PHE A 14 5.81 20.13 -43.82
N PHE A 15 4.70 19.44 -43.56
CA PHE A 15 3.78 19.84 -42.51
C PHE A 15 4.47 19.54 -41.16
N PHE A 16 5.06 20.57 -40.56
CA PHE A 16 5.34 20.60 -39.13
C PHE A 16 4.00 20.54 -38.39
N LEU A 17 3.53 19.35 -38.07
CA LEU A 17 2.54 19.15 -37.02
C LEU A 17 3.25 19.42 -35.70
N ALA A 18 3.01 20.61 -35.14
CA ALA A 18 3.26 20.88 -33.74
C ALA A 18 2.41 19.89 -32.92
N PHE A 19 3.07 18.94 -32.26
CA PHE A 19 2.41 18.05 -31.31
C PHE A 19 1.98 18.88 -30.10
N PRO A 20 0.67 18.95 -29.77
CA PRO A 20 0.27 19.43 -28.45
C PRO A 20 0.74 18.39 -27.41
N ALA A 21 1.07 18.87 -26.21
CA ALA A 21 1.49 18.05 -25.08
C ALA A 21 0.57 16.83 -24.92
N GLN A 22 1.19 15.65 -24.89
CA GLN A 22 0.53 14.34 -24.88
C GLN A 22 -0.10 14.14 -23.49
N ALA A 23 -1.42 14.37 -23.39
CA ALA A 23 -2.25 13.84 -22.32
C ALA A 23 -2.08 12.32 -22.26
N ALA A 24 -2.25 11.69 -21.09
CA ALA A 24 -2.08 10.24 -21.00
C ALA A 24 -2.91 9.53 -22.07
N GLU A 25 -2.30 8.61 -22.84
CA GLU A 25 -2.94 8.08 -24.05
C GLU A 25 -4.29 7.40 -23.76
N LYS A 26 -4.53 7.00 -22.50
CA LYS A 26 -5.87 6.72 -21.93
C LYS A 26 -5.95 7.08 -20.44
N ASN A 27 -7.07 7.70 -20.04
CA ASN A 27 -7.33 8.13 -18.66
C ASN A 27 -8.42 7.26 -18.02
N TYR A 28 -8.10 6.60 -16.91
CA TYR A 28 -9.01 5.67 -16.24
C TYR A 28 -9.49 6.16 -14.88
N VAL A 29 -10.68 5.70 -14.52
CA VAL A 29 -11.26 5.88 -13.19
C VAL A 29 -11.83 4.55 -12.72
N THR A 30 -11.59 4.22 -11.46
CA THR A 30 -12.10 2.96 -10.86
C THR A 30 -12.94 3.30 -9.65
N LEU A 31 -14.23 2.99 -9.72
CA LEU A 31 -15.14 3.19 -8.59
C LEU A 31 -15.01 2.00 -7.64
N VAL A 32 -14.60 2.23 -6.39
CA VAL A 32 -14.39 1.15 -5.40
C VAL A 32 -15.11 1.45 -4.10
N PHE A 33 -15.88 0.49 -3.59
CA PHE A 33 -16.68 0.63 -2.38
C PHE A 33 -16.40 -0.54 -1.43
N PRO A 34 -15.53 -0.35 -0.42
CA PRO A 34 -15.37 -1.32 0.66
C PRO A 34 -16.63 -1.41 1.52
N VAL A 35 -17.06 -2.64 1.82
CA VAL A 35 -18.24 -2.96 2.63
C VAL A 35 -17.77 -3.78 3.84
N ARG A 36 -17.68 -3.12 4.99
CA ARG A 36 -17.41 -3.76 6.29
C ARG A 36 -18.68 -4.41 6.84
N GLY A 37 -18.53 -5.32 7.80
CA GLY A 37 -19.65 -5.81 8.61
C GLY A 37 -20.35 -4.65 9.34
N ARG A 38 -21.65 -4.79 9.60
CA ARG A 38 -22.49 -3.72 10.20
C ARG A 38 -22.02 -3.25 11.57
N ASP A 39 -21.29 -4.09 12.28
CA ASP A 39 -20.71 -3.76 13.59
C ASP A 39 -19.65 -2.66 13.51
N PHE A 40 -19.16 -2.35 12.31
CA PHE A 40 -18.16 -1.32 12.05
C PHE A 40 -18.74 -0.04 11.42
N TRP A 41 -20.06 0.07 11.26
CA TRP A 41 -20.71 1.21 10.59
C TRP A 41 -21.00 2.35 11.56
N TRP A 42 -20.69 3.58 11.16
CA TRP A 42 -20.89 4.78 11.99
C TRP A 42 -22.37 5.15 12.15
N GLN A 43 -23.19 4.89 11.14
CA GLN A 43 -24.61 5.24 11.12
C GLN A 43 -25.52 4.16 11.72
N GLY A 44 -24.96 3.29 12.56
CA GLY A 44 -25.63 2.13 13.12
C GLY A 44 -25.67 0.93 12.17
N ARG A 45 -26.49 -0.07 12.52
CA ARG A 45 -26.53 -1.37 11.83
C ARG A 45 -27.66 -1.49 10.79
N ASP A 46 -28.17 -0.35 10.30
CA ASP A 46 -29.24 -0.30 9.31
C ASP A 46 -28.68 -0.32 7.87
N LEU A 47 -29.23 -1.21 7.04
CA LEU A 47 -28.90 -1.38 5.62
C LEU A 47 -29.37 -0.24 4.72
N SER A 48 -30.17 0.70 5.22
CA SER A 48 -30.66 1.84 4.44
C SER A 48 -29.54 2.66 3.78
N HIS A 49 -28.41 2.82 4.46
CA HIS A 49 -27.23 3.51 3.92
C HIS A 49 -26.59 2.75 2.75
N LEU A 50 -26.40 1.44 2.89
CA LEU A 50 -25.88 0.58 1.82
C LEU A 50 -26.84 0.55 0.63
N THR A 51 -28.14 0.43 0.89
CA THR A 51 -29.21 0.45 -0.12
C THR A 51 -29.16 1.73 -0.94
N ARG A 52 -29.03 2.88 -0.27
CA ARG A 52 -28.93 4.19 -0.92
C ARG A 52 -27.63 4.37 -1.70
N LEU A 53 -26.52 3.80 -1.21
CA LEU A 53 -25.23 3.85 -1.90
C LEU A 53 -25.30 3.04 -3.19
N ILE A 54 -25.80 1.81 -3.11
CA ILE A 54 -26.05 0.93 -4.26
C ILE A 54 -26.93 1.65 -5.29
N ALA A 55 -28.06 2.24 -4.86
CA ALA A 55 -28.94 2.96 -5.76
C ALA A 55 -28.25 4.15 -6.45
N SER A 56 -27.48 4.94 -5.70
CA SER A 56 -26.74 6.09 -6.23
C SER A 56 -25.67 5.68 -7.25
N VAL A 57 -24.91 4.61 -6.96
CA VAL A 57 -23.87 4.09 -7.85
C VAL A 57 -24.50 3.47 -9.11
N SER A 58 -25.53 2.65 -8.96
CA SER A 58 -26.24 2.02 -10.08
C SER A 58 -26.87 3.05 -11.02
N ALA A 59 -27.39 4.18 -10.51
CA ALA A 59 -27.91 5.27 -11.32
C ALA A 59 -26.86 5.92 -12.25
N THR A 60 -25.57 5.74 -11.96
CA THR A 60 -24.50 6.20 -12.85
C THR A 60 -24.33 5.31 -14.08
N ARG A 61 -24.68 4.01 -13.98
CA ARG A 61 -24.37 2.95 -14.97
C ARG A 61 -22.88 2.83 -15.29
N LEU A 62 -22.02 3.21 -14.35
CA LEU A 62 -20.58 3.05 -14.48
C LEU A 62 -20.15 1.72 -13.84
N PRO A 63 -19.14 1.03 -14.40
CA PRO A 63 -18.53 -0.11 -13.73
C PRO A 63 -18.02 0.26 -12.33
N SER A 64 -18.21 -0.66 -11.38
CA SER A 64 -17.78 -0.48 -9.98
C SER A 64 -17.25 -1.77 -9.38
N THR A 65 -16.42 -1.66 -8.35
CA THR A 65 -15.91 -2.80 -7.58
C THR A 65 -16.33 -2.67 -6.12
N TRP A 66 -16.92 -3.72 -5.55
CA TRP A 66 -17.38 -3.77 -4.17
C TRP A 66 -16.52 -4.77 -3.40
N LEU A 67 -15.69 -4.28 -2.47
CA LEU A 67 -14.79 -5.14 -1.69
C LEU A 67 -15.47 -5.50 -0.38
N VAL A 68 -15.75 -6.79 -0.15
CA VAL A 68 -16.59 -7.25 0.96
C VAL A 68 -15.72 -7.83 2.07
N GLN A 69 -15.85 -7.29 3.28
CA GLN A 69 -15.15 -7.81 4.47
C GLN A 69 -15.73 -9.17 4.87
N TYR A 70 -14.92 -10.02 5.50
CA TYR A 70 -15.35 -11.35 5.94
C TYR A 70 -16.67 -11.34 6.73
N ASP A 71 -16.84 -10.44 7.69
CA ASP A 71 -18.07 -10.36 8.49
C ASP A 71 -19.29 -9.98 7.66
N ALA A 72 -19.11 -9.13 6.65
CA ALA A 72 -20.16 -8.78 5.68
C ALA A 72 -20.51 -9.95 4.74
N LEU A 73 -19.55 -10.84 4.43
CA LEU A 73 -19.84 -12.07 3.68
C LEU A 73 -20.73 -13.05 4.45
N LEU A 74 -20.78 -12.94 5.78
CA LEU A 74 -21.60 -13.79 6.63
C LEU A 74 -22.97 -13.18 6.95
N ASP A 75 -23.26 -12.00 6.41
CA ASP A 75 -24.53 -11.31 6.56
C ASP A 75 -25.35 -11.47 5.29
N ASP A 76 -26.32 -12.39 5.31
CA ASP A 76 -27.12 -12.73 4.12
C ASP A 76 -27.88 -11.51 3.58
N GLN A 77 -28.26 -10.54 4.42
CA GLN A 77 -28.96 -9.34 3.95
C GLN A 77 -28.01 -8.41 3.18
N ILE A 78 -26.75 -8.27 3.60
CA ILE A 78 -25.73 -7.54 2.82
C ILE A 78 -25.46 -8.28 1.51
N VAL A 79 -25.26 -9.59 1.57
CA VAL A 79 -24.97 -10.42 0.40
C VAL A 79 -26.11 -10.34 -0.63
N ASP A 80 -27.37 -10.39 -0.19
CA ASP A 80 -28.54 -10.24 -1.05
C ASP A 80 -28.57 -8.88 -1.76
N GLN A 81 -28.26 -7.79 -1.06
CA GLN A 81 -28.14 -6.47 -1.68
C GLN A 81 -27.01 -6.42 -2.71
N LEU A 82 -25.87 -7.05 -2.43
CA LEU A 82 -24.76 -7.11 -3.38
C LEU A 82 -25.05 -8.03 -4.59
N HIS A 83 -25.88 -9.06 -4.43
CA HIS A 83 -26.38 -9.86 -5.56
C HIS A 83 -27.30 -9.06 -6.48
N SER A 84 -28.03 -8.08 -5.94
CA SER A 84 -28.91 -7.21 -6.73
C SER A 84 -28.16 -6.23 -7.65
N LEU A 85 -26.86 -6.02 -7.42
CA LEU A 85 -26.04 -5.17 -8.28
C LEU A 85 -25.93 -5.77 -9.69
N GLU A 86 -26.07 -4.90 -10.71
CA GLU A 86 -25.95 -5.26 -12.12
C GLU A 86 -24.61 -5.93 -12.48
N ASN A 87 -24.56 -6.60 -13.64
CA ASN A 87 -23.38 -7.35 -14.12
C ASN A 87 -22.09 -6.52 -14.23
N GLN A 88 -22.19 -5.18 -14.29
CA GLN A 88 -21.03 -4.28 -14.35
C GLN A 88 -20.42 -3.98 -12.96
N ALA A 89 -21.01 -4.52 -11.88
CA ALA A 89 -20.45 -4.43 -10.54
C ALA A 89 -19.65 -5.69 -10.20
N GLU A 90 -18.33 -5.55 -10.18
CA GLU A 90 -17.40 -6.54 -9.66
C GLU A 90 -17.53 -6.65 -8.14
N LYS A 91 -17.41 -7.87 -7.60
CA LYS A 91 -17.30 -8.13 -6.17
C LYS A 91 -15.90 -8.68 -5.88
N GLY A 92 -15.30 -8.22 -4.78
CA GLY A 92 -13.98 -8.66 -4.31
C GLY A 92 -13.95 -8.79 -2.80
N VAL A 93 -12.79 -9.09 -2.24
CA VAL A 93 -12.63 -9.28 -0.78
C VAL A 93 -11.92 -8.09 -0.14
N PHE A 94 -12.45 -7.58 0.97
CA PHE A 94 -11.80 -6.59 1.82
C PHE A 94 -11.13 -7.29 3.02
N LEU A 95 -9.80 -7.40 2.98
CA LEU A 95 -8.94 -8.19 3.87
C LEU A 95 -8.52 -7.44 5.13
N GLU A 96 -9.47 -6.76 5.76
CA GLU A 96 -9.32 -6.34 7.15
C GLU A 96 -9.63 -7.52 8.07
N VAL A 97 -8.69 -7.86 8.94
CA VAL A 97 -8.85 -8.96 9.88
C VAL A 97 -9.81 -8.53 10.99
N THR A 98 -10.86 -9.31 11.15
CA THR A 98 -11.80 -9.19 12.26
C THR A 98 -11.54 -10.31 13.26
N ARG A 99 -12.07 -10.12 14.48
CA ARG A 99 -12.11 -11.19 15.47
C ARG A 99 -12.74 -12.46 14.90
N ARG A 100 -13.85 -12.31 14.17
CA ARG A 100 -14.60 -13.42 13.59
C ARG A 100 -13.80 -14.15 12.52
N LEU A 101 -13.13 -13.43 11.61
CA LEU A 101 -12.24 -14.03 10.61
C LEU A 101 -11.12 -14.84 11.27
N ALA A 102 -10.48 -14.27 12.28
CA ALA A 102 -9.41 -14.93 13.01
C ALA A 102 -9.92 -16.19 13.74
N GLU A 103 -11.02 -16.08 14.49
CA GLU A 103 -11.63 -17.21 15.21
C GLU A 103 -12.07 -18.34 14.27
N ASP A 104 -12.78 -18.02 13.18
CA ASP A 104 -13.23 -19.00 12.17
C ASP A 104 -12.06 -19.63 11.37
N SER A 105 -10.88 -19.01 11.42
CA SER A 105 -9.65 -19.50 10.81
C SER A 105 -8.70 -20.17 11.81
N PHE A 106 -9.14 -20.32 13.07
CA PHE A 106 -8.34 -20.86 14.16
C PHE A 106 -7.04 -20.09 14.39
N VAL A 107 -7.13 -18.75 14.39
CA VAL A 107 -6.02 -17.81 14.60
C VAL A 107 -6.31 -16.98 15.84
N PRO A 108 -5.39 -16.90 16.82
CA PRO A 108 -5.57 -16.07 18.01
C PRO A 108 -5.80 -14.61 17.62
N TYR A 109 -6.83 -13.99 18.20
CA TYR A 109 -7.12 -12.58 18.00
C TYR A 109 -6.88 -11.80 19.29
N ALA A 110 -5.86 -10.95 19.29
CA ALA A 110 -5.31 -10.31 20.49
C ALA A 110 -6.11 -9.05 20.90
N TRP A 111 -7.44 -9.18 21.03
CA TRP A 111 -8.40 -8.06 21.19
C TRP A 111 -8.16 -7.16 22.40
N GLU A 112 -7.52 -7.68 23.44
CA GLU A 112 -7.26 -6.97 24.71
C GLU A 112 -6.03 -6.04 24.65
N HIS A 113 -5.33 -6.00 23.52
CA HIS A 113 -4.07 -5.27 23.37
C HIS A 113 -4.14 -4.00 22.50
N GLY A 114 -5.34 -3.51 22.17
CA GLY A 114 -5.52 -2.25 21.45
C GLY A 114 -6.89 -2.14 20.78
N PRO A 115 -7.22 -0.97 20.19
CA PRO A 115 -8.40 -0.83 19.35
C PRO A 115 -8.33 -1.79 18.16
N TRP A 116 -9.48 -2.24 17.65
CA TRP A 116 -9.54 -3.16 16.49
C TRP A 116 -8.90 -2.57 15.22
N THR A 117 -8.80 -1.24 15.15
CA THR A 117 -8.10 -0.49 14.11
C THR A 117 -6.58 -0.48 14.29
N SER A 118 -6.01 -1.11 15.32
CA SER A 118 -4.55 -1.19 15.44
C SER A 118 -3.98 -2.05 14.30
N ALA A 119 -2.88 -1.63 13.69
CA ALA A 119 -2.29 -2.27 12.53
C ALA A 119 -1.93 -3.75 12.75
N ASN A 120 -1.44 -4.10 13.94
CA ASN A 120 -1.14 -5.48 14.33
C ASN A 120 -2.38 -6.38 14.46
N LEU A 121 -3.58 -5.81 14.60
CA LEU A 121 -4.84 -6.53 14.66
C LEU A 121 -5.59 -6.48 13.32
N LEU A 122 -5.59 -5.34 12.65
CA LEU A 122 -6.37 -5.12 11.44
C LEU A 122 -5.72 -5.76 10.20
N PHE A 123 -4.40 -5.79 10.12
CA PHE A 123 -3.69 -6.26 8.92
C PHE A 123 -3.11 -7.65 9.11
N LEU A 124 -3.13 -8.43 8.01
CA LEU A 124 -2.52 -9.76 7.95
C LEU A 124 -1.05 -9.73 8.41
N SER A 125 -0.31 -8.65 8.11
CA SER A 125 1.08 -8.48 8.53
C SER A 125 1.30 -8.62 10.05
N GLY A 126 0.29 -8.34 10.88
CA GLY A 126 0.36 -8.52 12.34
C GLY A 126 0.37 -9.97 12.81
N TYR A 127 0.04 -10.92 11.93
CA TYR A 127 -0.11 -12.33 12.25
C TYR A 127 1.07 -13.16 11.73
N GLN A 128 1.23 -14.37 12.26
CA GLN A 128 2.23 -15.32 11.77
C GLN A 128 1.94 -15.67 10.31
N PRO A 129 2.95 -15.88 9.45
CA PRO A 129 2.73 -16.15 8.02
C PRO A 129 1.71 -17.27 7.74
N LEU A 130 1.77 -18.39 8.46
CA LEU A 130 0.81 -19.49 8.29
C LEU A 130 -0.61 -19.14 8.74
N ASP A 131 -0.76 -18.24 9.72
CA ASP A 131 -2.06 -17.77 10.19
C ASP A 131 -2.70 -16.86 9.15
N ARG A 132 -1.89 -16.02 8.48
CA ARG A 132 -2.34 -15.21 7.33
C ARG A 132 -2.96 -16.08 6.24
N LEU A 133 -2.26 -17.17 5.86
CA LEU A 133 -2.75 -18.07 4.81
C LEU A 133 -4.10 -18.70 5.17
N ARG A 134 -4.29 -19.11 6.44
CA ARG A 134 -5.57 -19.67 6.91
C ARG A 134 -6.69 -18.65 6.83
N MET A 135 -6.45 -17.40 7.23
CA MET A 135 -7.43 -16.32 7.14
C MET A 135 -7.76 -15.96 5.69
N ILE A 136 -6.75 -15.88 4.82
CA ILE A 136 -6.97 -15.68 3.38
C ILE A 136 -7.83 -16.82 2.82
N ASP A 137 -7.47 -18.07 3.12
CA ASP A 137 -8.21 -19.23 2.63
C ASP A 137 -9.67 -19.21 3.07
N LYS A 138 -9.91 -18.89 4.34
CA LYS A 138 -11.26 -18.81 4.89
C LYS A 138 -12.07 -17.70 4.23
N ALA A 139 -11.50 -16.50 4.09
CA ALA A 139 -12.18 -15.38 3.46
C ALA A 139 -12.51 -15.67 1.98
N PHE A 140 -11.55 -16.23 1.23
CA PHE A 140 -11.73 -16.54 -0.20
C PHE A 140 -12.67 -17.71 -0.44
N SER A 141 -12.65 -18.76 0.40
CA SER A 141 -13.61 -19.86 0.30
C SER A 141 -15.03 -19.36 0.58
N THR A 142 -15.22 -18.58 1.65
CA THR A 142 -16.53 -18.02 1.99
C THR A 142 -17.02 -17.06 0.92
N PHE A 143 -16.14 -16.25 0.31
CA PHE A 143 -16.50 -15.43 -0.84
C PHE A 143 -17.00 -16.28 -2.01
N LYS A 144 -16.28 -17.36 -2.36
CA LYS A 144 -16.70 -18.28 -3.43
C LYS A 144 -18.04 -18.95 -3.12
N ASP A 145 -18.28 -19.32 -1.86
CA ASP A 145 -19.55 -19.94 -1.46
C ASP A 145 -20.73 -18.97 -1.64
N LYS A 146 -20.52 -17.67 -1.40
CA LYS A 146 -21.56 -16.64 -1.56
C LYS A 146 -21.73 -16.18 -3.01
N PHE A 147 -20.66 -16.02 -3.78
CA PHE A 147 -20.71 -15.42 -5.12
C PHE A 147 -20.39 -16.38 -6.27
N GLY A 148 -20.13 -17.65 -5.99
CA GLY A 148 -19.92 -18.73 -6.97
C GLY A 148 -18.50 -18.82 -7.55
N ASN A 149 -17.69 -17.77 -7.47
CA ASN A 149 -16.33 -17.72 -8.00
C ASN A 149 -15.36 -17.09 -7.01
N TYR A 150 -14.06 -17.39 -7.14
CA TYR A 150 -13.03 -16.67 -6.39
C TYR A 150 -12.90 -15.22 -6.89
N PRO A 151 -12.57 -14.27 -5.99
CA PRO A 151 -12.47 -12.86 -6.35
C PRO A 151 -11.23 -12.61 -7.20
N LYS A 152 -11.32 -11.70 -8.19
CA LYS A 152 -10.15 -11.17 -8.92
C LYS A 152 -9.54 -9.93 -8.28
N SER A 153 -10.32 -9.23 -7.46
CA SER A 153 -9.92 -8.04 -6.72
C SER A 153 -9.98 -8.27 -5.23
N PHE A 154 -8.98 -7.73 -4.53
CA PHE A 154 -8.92 -7.74 -3.09
C PHE A 154 -8.32 -6.41 -2.60
N GLY A 155 -8.45 -6.13 -1.32
CA GLY A 155 -7.83 -4.94 -0.77
C GLY A 155 -7.92 -4.87 0.73
N ALA A 156 -7.06 -4.06 1.30
CA ALA A 156 -7.14 -3.57 2.66
C ALA A 156 -6.39 -2.24 2.65
N TRP A 157 -6.31 -1.57 3.79
CA TRP A 157 -5.42 -0.42 3.86
C TRP A 157 -3.96 -0.89 3.58
N TYR A 158 -3.52 -2.00 4.18
CA TYR A 158 -2.24 -2.64 3.84
C TYR A 158 -2.34 -4.16 3.70
N VAL A 159 -1.67 -4.71 2.68
CA VAL A 159 -1.48 -6.16 2.49
C VAL A 159 0.00 -6.40 2.24
N ASP A 160 0.62 -7.28 3.02
CA ASP A 160 2.03 -7.64 2.87
C ASP A 160 2.28 -8.48 1.61
N VAL A 161 3.52 -8.44 1.11
CA VAL A 161 3.87 -9.11 -0.16
C VAL A 161 3.68 -10.62 -0.10
N ALA A 162 3.98 -11.27 1.03
CA ALA A 162 3.81 -12.72 1.14
C ALA A 162 2.33 -13.11 1.00
N SER A 163 1.42 -12.33 1.59
CA SER A 163 -0.03 -12.47 1.38
C SER A 163 -0.45 -12.19 -0.07
N ILE A 164 0.10 -11.14 -0.70
CA ILE A 164 -0.17 -10.80 -2.12
C ILE A 164 0.25 -11.95 -3.06
N GLU A 165 1.47 -12.47 -2.90
CA GLU A 165 1.99 -13.57 -3.72
C GLU A 165 1.15 -14.83 -3.55
N TYR A 166 0.78 -15.17 -2.31
CA TYR A 166 -0.07 -16.33 -2.05
C TYR A 166 -1.46 -16.19 -2.68
N ILE A 167 -2.10 -15.02 -2.53
CA ILE A 167 -3.41 -14.74 -3.12
C ILE A 167 -3.35 -14.88 -4.64
N LYS A 168 -2.33 -14.31 -5.29
CA LYS A 168 -2.13 -14.43 -6.73
C LYS A 168 -1.92 -15.87 -7.17
N GLN A 169 -1.04 -16.61 -6.49
CA GLN A 169 -0.68 -17.97 -6.86
C GLN A 169 -1.82 -18.97 -6.67
N LYS A 170 -2.54 -18.87 -5.55
CA LYS A 170 -3.61 -19.83 -5.20
C LYS A 170 -4.96 -19.47 -5.80
N TYR A 171 -5.32 -18.19 -5.82
CA TYR A 171 -6.66 -17.73 -6.20
C TYR A 171 -6.70 -16.94 -7.51
N GLY A 172 -5.55 -16.57 -8.06
CA GLY A 172 -5.47 -15.87 -9.35
C GLY A 172 -5.88 -14.39 -9.29
N ALA A 173 -6.09 -13.81 -8.11
CA ALA A 173 -6.47 -12.41 -7.97
C ALA A 173 -5.31 -11.48 -8.38
N ILE A 174 -5.63 -10.38 -9.05
CA ILE A 174 -4.66 -9.53 -9.78
C ILE A 174 -4.75 -8.05 -9.46
N ALA A 175 -5.82 -7.60 -8.81
CA ALA A 175 -6.01 -6.21 -8.47
C ALA A 175 -6.08 -6.03 -6.95
N LEU A 176 -5.13 -5.27 -6.42
CA LEU A 176 -5.03 -4.91 -5.02
C LEU A 176 -5.46 -3.46 -4.84
N LEU A 177 -6.43 -3.21 -3.97
CA LEU A 177 -6.64 -1.89 -3.39
C LEU A 177 -5.75 -1.77 -2.15
N GLY A 178 -4.90 -0.74 -2.11
CA GLY A 178 -4.07 -0.43 -0.95
C GLY A 178 -3.97 1.07 -0.74
N LEU A 179 -3.65 1.52 0.48
CA LEU A 179 -3.46 2.93 0.83
C LEU A 179 -2.67 3.71 -0.23
N ALA A 180 -3.10 4.92 -0.54
CA ALA A 180 -2.26 5.91 -1.21
C ALA A 180 -1.09 6.35 -0.33
N ASP A 181 -0.11 7.02 -0.94
CA ASP A 181 1.07 7.52 -0.22
C ASP A 181 0.62 8.50 0.88
N GLN A 182 0.95 8.17 2.14
CA GLN A 182 0.61 8.98 3.30
C GLN A 182 1.66 8.79 4.40
N TYR A 183 2.06 9.89 5.02
CA TYR A 183 3.05 9.84 6.09
C TYR A 183 2.44 9.43 7.43
N ALA A 184 1.25 9.94 7.78
CA ALA A 184 0.56 9.59 9.02
C ALA A 184 -0.94 9.89 8.91
N THR A 185 -1.78 8.85 8.87
CA THR A 185 -3.25 8.97 8.96
C THR A 185 -3.78 7.68 9.57
N ASP A 186 -4.67 7.81 10.56
CA ASP A 186 -5.25 6.69 11.33
C ASP A 186 -4.24 5.69 11.92
N GLY A 187 -3.02 6.16 12.23
CA GLY A 187 -1.95 5.28 12.74
C GLY A 187 -1.25 4.46 11.66
N TYR A 188 -1.47 4.78 10.38
CA TYR A 188 -0.84 4.10 9.25
C TYR A 188 0.04 5.03 8.41
N GLN A 189 1.28 4.61 8.22
CA GLN A 189 2.29 5.25 7.38
C GLN A 189 2.65 4.30 6.24
N THR A 190 2.38 4.73 5.00
CA THR A 190 2.87 4.12 3.76
C THR A 190 3.49 5.23 2.93
N TRP A 191 4.78 5.46 3.10
CA TRP A 191 5.48 6.66 2.63
C TRP A 191 6.65 6.27 1.73
N GLY A 192 6.64 6.71 0.49
CA GLY A 192 7.71 6.41 -0.45
C GLY A 192 7.28 5.66 -1.70
N GLN A 193 6.03 5.20 -1.80
CA GLN A 193 5.54 4.52 -3.00
C GLN A 193 5.32 5.52 -4.16
N TYR A 194 4.86 5.03 -5.32
CA TYR A 194 4.34 5.93 -6.35
C TYR A 194 3.34 6.91 -5.72
N PHE A 195 3.39 8.17 -6.12
CA PHE A 195 2.44 9.16 -5.64
C PHE A 195 1.15 9.08 -6.47
N SER A 196 0.07 8.59 -5.85
CA SER A 196 -1.30 8.61 -6.40
C SER A 196 -1.50 7.91 -7.75
N GLN A 197 -0.63 6.97 -8.16
CA GLN A 197 -0.73 6.24 -9.44
C GLN A 197 -0.53 4.73 -9.25
N PRO A 198 -1.14 3.89 -10.10
CA PRO A 198 -1.05 2.44 -9.97
C PRO A 198 0.33 1.90 -10.38
N TYR A 199 0.69 0.74 -9.81
CA TYR A 199 1.92 0.03 -10.15
C TYR A 199 1.80 -1.48 -9.92
N PHE A 200 2.60 -2.25 -10.65
CA PHE A 200 2.88 -3.64 -10.30
C PHE A 200 3.64 -3.72 -8.99
N VAL A 201 3.17 -4.55 -8.05
CA VAL A 201 3.83 -4.70 -6.75
C VAL A 201 5.11 -5.54 -6.87
N SER A 202 6.19 -5.06 -6.25
CA SER A 202 7.45 -5.79 -6.10
C SER A 202 7.29 -7.05 -5.24
N ARG A 203 8.03 -8.12 -5.56
CA ARG A 203 8.17 -9.32 -4.72
C ARG A 203 8.94 -9.04 -3.42
N LYS A 204 9.60 -7.88 -3.32
CA LYS A 204 10.41 -7.51 -2.14
C LYS A 204 9.73 -6.54 -1.20
N SER A 205 8.84 -5.69 -1.69
CA SER A 205 8.13 -4.71 -0.87
C SER A 205 6.75 -4.38 -1.41
N ALA A 206 5.75 -4.27 -0.51
CA ALA A 206 4.37 -3.96 -0.87
C ALA A 206 4.15 -2.47 -1.19
N ILE A 207 5.15 -1.64 -0.95
CA ILE A 207 5.15 -0.20 -1.22
C ILE A 207 6.20 0.20 -2.27
N GLU A 208 6.83 -0.76 -2.94
CA GLU A 208 7.70 -0.49 -4.09
C GLU A 208 7.05 -1.01 -5.38
N PRO A 209 7.15 -0.26 -6.50
CA PRO A 209 6.83 -0.79 -7.83
C PRO A 209 7.77 -1.96 -8.16
N ALA A 210 7.38 -2.91 -9.01
CA ALA A 210 8.27 -4.00 -9.40
C ALA A 210 9.40 -3.50 -10.30
N ALA A 211 10.65 -3.86 -10.00
CA ALA A 211 11.81 -3.43 -10.79
C ALA A 211 11.72 -3.87 -12.26
N ASP A 212 11.35 -5.13 -12.45
CA ASP A 212 11.29 -5.84 -13.72
C ASP A 212 10.37 -7.07 -13.60
N ALA A 213 10.29 -7.89 -14.66
CA ALA A 213 9.44 -9.08 -14.69
C ALA A 213 9.79 -10.14 -13.62
N SER A 214 11.07 -10.22 -13.20
CA SER A 214 11.53 -11.14 -12.16
C SER A 214 11.20 -10.66 -10.75
N ASP A 215 10.94 -9.37 -10.59
CA ASP A 215 10.46 -8.77 -9.33
C ASP A 215 8.94 -8.53 -9.33
N ASN A 216 8.26 -8.73 -10.45
CA ASN A 216 6.83 -8.46 -10.57
C ASN A 216 5.97 -9.60 -10.01
N THR A 217 5.16 -9.30 -8.99
CA THR A 217 4.19 -10.26 -8.41
C THR A 217 3.05 -10.63 -9.38
N GLY A 218 2.84 -9.83 -10.42
CA GLY A 218 1.69 -9.94 -11.32
C GLY A 218 0.40 -9.37 -10.73
N VAL A 219 0.50 -8.62 -9.63
CA VAL A 219 -0.61 -7.91 -8.97
C VAL A 219 -0.39 -6.42 -9.11
N ILE A 220 -1.45 -5.71 -9.49
CA ILE A 220 -1.44 -4.26 -9.63
C ILE A 220 -2.07 -3.64 -8.40
N LYS A 221 -1.33 -2.74 -7.76
CA LYS A 221 -1.84 -1.92 -6.67
C LYS A 221 -2.48 -0.66 -7.22
N LEU A 222 -3.77 -0.51 -6.96
CA LEU A 222 -4.53 0.72 -7.14
C LEU A 222 -4.56 1.45 -5.79
N GLN A 223 -4.33 2.76 -5.82
CA GLN A 223 -4.18 3.55 -4.59
C GLN A 223 -5.54 4.00 -4.07
N TRP A 224 -5.85 3.68 -2.82
CA TRP A 224 -7.05 4.10 -2.09
C TRP A 224 -6.88 5.54 -1.58
N ALA A 225 -7.89 6.37 -1.82
CA ALA A 225 -7.86 7.80 -1.57
C ALA A 225 -6.61 8.53 -2.14
N PRO A 226 -6.38 8.51 -3.47
CA PRO A 226 -5.31 9.29 -4.11
C PRO A 226 -5.30 10.76 -3.68
N ARG A 227 -4.10 11.30 -3.45
CA ARG A 227 -3.84 12.59 -2.77
C ARG A 227 -3.49 13.71 -3.76
N ASP A 228 -3.78 14.95 -3.36
CA ASP A 228 -3.37 16.17 -4.05
C ASP A 228 -1.84 16.27 -4.10
N PRO A 229 -1.20 16.42 -5.28
CA PRO A 229 0.26 16.43 -5.41
C PRO A 229 0.99 17.53 -4.65
N VAL A 230 0.33 18.63 -4.28
CA VAL A 230 0.93 19.74 -3.53
C VAL A 230 0.47 19.71 -2.08
N ARG A 231 -0.84 19.71 -1.86
CA ARG A 231 -1.43 19.82 -0.51
C ARG A 231 -1.40 18.50 0.27
N GLY A 232 -1.35 17.38 -0.45
CA GLY A 232 -1.23 16.03 0.10
C GLY A 232 0.17 15.69 0.63
N TYR A 233 1.18 16.49 0.31
CA TYR A 233 2.56 16.23 0.69
C TYR A 233 2.91 16.86 2.04
N GLY A 234 2.95 16.02 3.09
CA GLY A 234 3.33 16.43 4.44
C GLY A 234 3.24 15.29 5.45
N THR A 235 3.47 15.58 6.73
CA THR A 235 3.71 14.57 7.77
C THR A 235 2.54 14.28 8.71
N SER A 236 1.33 14.78 8.42
CA SER A 236 0.15 14.59 9.27
C SER A 236 -1.12 14.35 8.47
N GLY A 237 -2.18 13.94 9.19
CA GLY A 237 -3.54 13.82 8.66
C GLY A 237 -4.04 15.10 7.98
N ASP A 238 -3.53 16.27 8.39
CA ASP A 238 -3.90 17.53 7.76
C ASP A 238 -3.43 17.66 6.32
N TYR A 239 -2.37 16.96 5.94
CA TYR A 239 -1.89 16.94 4.55
C TYR A 239 -2.58 15.81 3.80
N SER A 240 -2.53 14.59 4.32
CA SER A 240 -3.14 13.44 3.64
C SER A 240 -4.64 13.61 3.39
N ASN A 241 -5.39 14.33 4.22
CA ASN A 241 -6.82 14.55 3.98
C ASN A 241 -7.11 15.51 2.80
N PHE A 242 -6.10 15.99 2.08
CA PHE A 242 -6.27 16.52 0.72
C PHE A 242 -6.28 15.38 -0.30
N SER A 243 -7.43 14.72 -0.45
CA SER A 243 -7.62 13.57 -1.33
C SER A 243 -8.91 13.62 -2.12
N VAL A 244 -9.16 12.59 -2.92
CA VAL A 244 -10.43 12.40 -3.64
C VAL A 244 -11.56 11.84 -2.76
N GLN A 245 -11.29 11.44 -1.52
CA GLN A 245 -12.32 10.87 -0.64
C GLN A 245 -13.24 11.96 -0.07
N VAL A 246 -14.55 11.74 -0.09
CA VAL A 246 -15.53 12.77 0.34
C VAL A 246 -15.38 13.11 1.82
N ASN A 247 -15.27 12.12 2.69
CA ASN A 247 -14.98 12.25 4.12
C ASN A 247 -13.63 12.97 4.41
N ASP A 248 -12.73 13.06 3.43
CA ASP A 248 -11.47 13.80 3.55
C ASP A 248 -11.64 15.27 3.15
N TYR A 249 -11.91 15.56 1.88
CA TYR A 249 -11.89 16.94 1.40
C TYR A 249 -13.11 17.74 1.85
N PHE A 250 -14.27 17.10 2.00
CA PHE A 250 -15.50 17.78 2.40
C PHE A 250 -15.51 18.03 3.91
N ARG A 251 -15.46 16.97 4.72
CA ARG A 251 -15.49 17.10 6.19
C ARG A 251 -14.25 17.81 6.72
N ASN A 252 -13.06 17.28 6.44
CA ASN A 252 -11.85 17.71 7.14
C ASN A 252 -11.30 19.04 6.60
N LYS A 253 -11.67 19.42 5.38
CA LYS A 253 -11.13 20.62 4.70
C LYS A 253 -12.17 21.65 4.29
N GLY A 254 -13.47 21.35 4.38
CA GLY A 254 -14.53 22.27 3.95
C GLY A 254 -14.49 22.58 2.45
N LEU A 255 -13.95 21.66 1.65
CA LEU A 255 -13.80 21.81 0.20
C LEU A 255 -14.98 21.18 -0.55
N ASP A 256 -15.14 21.57 -1.80
CA ASP A 256 -16.33 21.28 -2.59
C ASP A 256 -16.01 20.48 -3.87
N LYS A 257 -17.03 20.32 -4.71
CA LYS A 257 -16.91 19.68 -6.02
C LYS A 257 -15.88 20.33 -6.95
N ASN A 258 -15.57 21.63 -6.78
CA ASN A 258 -14.60 22.31 -7.64
C ASN A 258 -13.17 21.88 -7.28
N TYR A 259 -12.91 21.67 -5.99
CA TYR A 259 -11.68 21.03 -5.54
C TYR A 259 -11.58 19.60 -6.11
N PHE A 260 -12.64 18.80 -5.97
CA PHE A 260 -12.66 17.43 -6.49
C PHE A 260 -12.45 17.38 -8.01
N ASP A 261 -13.10 18.26 -8.79
CA ASP A 261 -12.91 18.34 -10.24
C ASP A 261 -11.45 18.62 -10.62
N ARG A 262 -10.82 19.61 -9.96
CA ARG A 262 -9.40 19.92 -10.20
C ARG A 262 -8.52 18.72 -9.89
N LEU A 263 -8.73 18.08 -8.73
CA LEU A 263 -7.94 16.93 -8.33
C LEU A 263 -8.13 15.74 -9.28
N LEU A 264 -9.36 15.47 -9.72
CA LEU A 264 -9.64 14.42 -10.71
C LEU A 264 -8.85 14.66 -11.99
N LYS A 265 -8.84 15.89 -12.51
CA LYS A 265 -8.05 16.25 -13.71
C LYS A 265 -6.55 16.10 -13.47
N THR A 266 -6.02 16.62 -12.36
CA THR A 266 -4.62 16.48 -11.96
C THR A 266 -4.15 15.03 -11.96
N LEU A 267 -4.98 14.12 -11.43
CA LEU A 267 -4.64 12.70 -11.30
C LEU A 267 -4.89 11.89 -12.56
N THR A 268 -5.55 12.47 -13.56
CA THR A 268 -5.93 11.79 -14.80
C THR A 268 -5.56 12.60 -16.04
N LEU A 269 -6.44 13.50 -16.48
CA LEU A 269 -6.33 14.23 -17.75
C LEU A 269 -5.03 15.02 -17.91
N ASP A 270 -4.50 15.57 -16.81
CA ASP A 270 -3.30 16.39 -16.80
C ASP A 270 -2.03 15.57 -16.49
N ALA A 271 -2.17 14.27 -16.22
CA ALA A 271 -1.05 13.36 -16.03
C ALA A 271 -0.36 13.08 -17.38
N SER A 272 0.97 12.98 -17.35
CA SER A 272 1.77 12.62 -18.52
C SER A 272 2.32 11.20 -18.39
N GLY A 273 2.07 10.36 -19.38
CA GLY A 273 2.47 8.96 -19.40
C GLY A 273 1.61 8.14 -20.37
N PRO A 274 1.86 6.84 -20.54
CA PRO A 274 1.06 6.01 -21.44
C PRO A 274 -0.37 5.77 -20.92
N LEU A 275 -0.59 5.85 -19.61
CA LEU A 275 -1.92 5.89 -19.01
C LEU A 275 -1.88 6.57 -17.63
N SER A 276 -3.05 6.99 -17.17
CA SER A 276 -3.29 7.45 -15.79
C SER A 276 -4.48 6.71 -15.20
N GLN A 277 -4.53 6.56 -13.88
CA GLN A 277 -5.70 6.01 -13.20
C GLN A 277 -5.86 6.60 -11.81
N THR A 278 -7.11 6.81 -11.40
CA THR A 278 -7.45 7.18 -10.02
C THR A 278 -8.62 6.35 -9.50
N VAL A 279 -8.55 5.96 -8.22
CA VAL A 279 -9.66 5.30 -7.51
C VAL A 279 -10.54 6.37 -6.89
N ILE A 280 -11.85 6.24 -7.07
CA ILE A 280 -12.85 7.06 -6.39
C ILE A 280 -13.75 6.12 -5.60
N GLY A 281 -14.08 6.50 -4.38
CA GLY A 281 -14.85 5.64 -3.51
C GLY A 281 -15.03 6.22 -2.13
N ILE A 282 -15.81 5.49 -1.34
CA ILE A 282 -15.98 5.71 0.09
C ILE A 282 -16.27 4.34 0.74
N GLU A 283 -15.74 4.12 1.93
CA GLU A 283 -16.16 2.98 2.75
C GLU A 283 -17.65 3.10 3.07
N ALA A 284 -18.43 2.07 2.75
CA ALA A 284 -19.88 2.08 3.01
C ALA A 284 -20.20 2.30 4.51
N ALA A 285 -19.27 1.89 5.39
CA ALA A 285 -19.35 2.05 6.83
C ALA A 285 -19.23 3.52 7.32
N GLU A 286 -18.64 4.41 6.50
CA GLU A 286 -18.28 5.78 6.88
C GLU A 286 -19.20 6.83 6.24
N LEU A 287 -20.32 6.40 5.64
CA LEU A 287 -21.18 7.26 4.85
C LEU A 287 -22.20 8.03 5.69
N GLU A 288 -21.78 9.18 6.23
CA GLU A 288 -22.61 10.08 7.03
C GLU A 288 -23.65 10.85 6.20
N PRO A 289 -24.80 11.27 6.79
CA PRO A 289 -25.87 11.97 6.08
C PRO A 289 -25.42 13.24 5.30
N GLU A 290 -24.43 13.94 5.82
CA GLU A 290 -23.88 15.17 5.22
C GLU A 290 -23.06 14.93 3.95
N TYR A 291 -22.52 13.72 3.74
CA TYR A 291 -21.67 13.40 2.58
C TYR A 291 -22.46 13.15 1.31
N TRP A 292 -23.76 12.86 1.40
CA TRP A 292 -24.56 12.42 0.25
C TRP A 292 -24.58 13.41 -0.90
N THR A 293 -24.67 14.71 -0.62
CA THR A 293 -24.67 15.74 -1.66
C THR A 293 -23.32 15.75 -2.38
N ALA A 294 -22.22 15.76 -1.63
CA ALA A 294 -20.87 15.78 -2.17
C ALA A 294 -20.53 14.50 -2.96
N LEU A 295 -20.93 13.33 -2.45
CA LEU A 295 -20.79 12.04 -3.14
C LEU A 295 -21.61 12.01 -4.43
N THR A 296 -22.84 12.52 -4.42
CA THR A 296 -23.69 12.59 -5.61
C THR A 296 -23.06 13.49 -6.68
N ASP A 297 -22.54 14.66 -6.28
CA ASP A 297 -21.82 15.56 -7.19
C ASP A 297 -20.56 14.89 -7.77
N GLN A 298 -19.82 14.14 -6.94
CA GLN A 298 -18.65 13.38 -7.35
C GLN A 298 -19.00 12.35 -8.44
N LEU A 299 -19.99 11.49 -8.18
CA LEU A 299 -20.44 10.46 -9.11
C LEU A 299 -20.97 11.05 -10.43
N ASN A 300 -21.75 12.14 -10.35
CA ASN A 300 -22.26 12.83 -11.53
C ASN A 300 -21.15 13.46 -12.37
N LEU A 301 -20.11 14.01 -11.74
CA LEU A 301 -18.97 14.56 -12.45
C LEU A 301 -18.18 13.48 -13.19
N VAL A 302 -17.92 12.33 -12.55
CA VAL A 302 -17.27 11.18 -13.18
C VAL A 302 -18.09 10.71 -14.38
N LYS A 303 -19.40 10.51 -14.20
CA LYS A 303 -20.32 10.12 -15.28
C LYS A 303 -20.27 11.10 -16.46
N LYS A 304 -20.20 12.40 -16.19
CA LYS A 304 -20.07 13.45 -17.22
C LYS A 304 -18.75 13.36 -17.99
N TYR A 305 -17.65 12.99 -17.35
CA TYR A 305 -16.36 12.83 -18.05
C TYR A 305 -16.28 11.54 -18.85
N VAL A 306 -16.88 10.47 -18.34
CA VAL A 306 -17.02 9.22 -19.10
C VAL A 306 -17.91 9.43 -20.33
N SER A 307 -19.06 10.08 -20.19
CA SER A 307 -19.97 10.32 -21.33
C SER A 307 -19.40 11.25 -22.41
N ARG A 308 -18.38 12.04 -22.07
CA ARG A 308 -17.62 12.90 -23.00
C ARG A 308 -16.40 12.21 -23.61
N GLY A 309 -16.12 10.95 -23.24
CA GLY A 309 -14.94 10.22 -23.69
C GLY A 309 -13.62 10.75 -23.12
N LEU A 310 -13.67 11.54 -22.03
CA LEU A 310 -12.45 12.06 -21.38
C LEU A 310 -11.84 11.04 -20.41
N LEU A 311 -12.69 10.23 -19.76
CA LEU A 311 -12.32 9.16 -18.85
C LEU A 311 -12.94 7.84 -19.29
N VAL A 312 -12.31 6.73 -18.93
CA VAL A 312 -12.87 5.38 -19.04
C VAL A 312 -13.07 4.81 -17.64
N ALA A 313 -14.31 4.49 -17.29
CA ALA A 313 -14.62 3.82 -16.04
C ALA A 313 -14.46 2.30 -16.19
N GLU A 314 -13.66 1.69 -15.33
CA GLU A 314 -13.41 0.25 -15.32
C GLU A 314 -13.44 -0.30 -13.89
N THR A 315 -13.78 -1.59 -13.74
CA THR A 315 -13.61 -2.29 -12.47
C THR A 315 -12.12 -2.52 -12.19
N MET A 316 -11.76 -2.81 -10.93
CA MET A 316 -10.39 -3.07 -10.53
C MET A 316 -9.72 -4.19 -11.34
N SER A 317 -10.36 -5.36 -11.48
CA SER A 317 -9.75 -6.45 -12.25
C SER A 317 -9.68 -6.16 -13.74
N ARG A 318 -10.66 -5.45 -14.30
CA ARG A 318 -10.63 -5.10 -15.71
C ARG A 318 -9.52 -4.10 -16.03
N PHE A 319 -9.35 -3.09 -15.16
CA PHE A 319 -8.19 -2.20 -15.24
C PHE A 319 -6.87 -2.97 -15.09
N ALA A 320 -6.80 -3.94 -14.17
CA ALA A 320 -5.61 -4.76 -13.99
C ALA A 320 -5.23 -5.57 -15.24
N ASP A 321 -6.22 -6.14 -15.93
CA ASP A 321 -6.02 -6.83 -17.22
C ASP A 321 -5.49 -5.86 -18.30
N ILE A 322 -6.09 -4.67 -18.40
CA ILE A 322 -5.68 -3.63 -19.36
C ILE A 322 -4.23 -3.18 -19.11
N TYR A 323 -3.91 -2.88 -17.86
CA TYR A 323 -2.57 -2.45 -17.46
C TYR A 323 -1.54 -3.55 -17.70
N THR A 324 -1.88 -4.82 -17.42
CA THR A 324 -0.99 -5.96 -17.68
C THR A 324 -0.75 -6.18 -19.15
N ALA A 325 -1.77 -6.04 -19.99
CA ALA A 325 -1.63 -6.13 -21.44
C ALA A 325 -0.77 -4.99 -22.00
N ALA A 326 -0.89 -3.78 -21.45
CA ALA A 326 -0.11 -2.61 -21.87
C ALA A 326 1.36 -2.70 -21.43
N PHE A 327 1.64 -3.25 -20.24
CA PHE A 327 2.95 -3.23 -19.62
C PHE A 327 3.39 -4.61 -19.11
N PRO A 328 3.78 -5.55 -20.01
CA PRO A 328 4.02 -6.94 -19.65
C PRO A 328 5.24 -7.19 -18.74
N LYS A 329 6.11 -6.18 -18.52
CA LYS A 329 7.34 -6.33 -17.73
C LYS A 329 7.28 -5.60 -16.38
N THR A 330 7.08 -4.29 -16.42
CA THR A 330 7.05 -3.41 -15.26
C THR A 330 6.17 -2.20 -15.55
N SER A 331 5.79 -1.47 -14.50
CA SER A 331 5.02 -0.22 -14.56
C SER A 331 5.72 0.82 -15.45
N PRO A 332 4.98 1.67 -16.18
CA PRO A 332 5.57 2.77 -16.92
C PRO A 332 6.00 3.90 -15.98
N GLN A 333 6.73 4.87 -16.55
CA GLN A 333 6.89 6.17 -15.91
C GLN A 333 5.61 6.99 -16.06
N ILE A 334 5.13 7.58 -14.96
CA ILE A 334 3.95 8.46 -14.95
C ILE A 334 4.31 9.75 -14.20
N THR A 335 3.99 10.89 -14.82
CA THR A 335 4.26 12.22 -14.26
C THR A 335 2.95 12.91 -13.87
N LEU A 336 2.88 13.43 -12.64
CA LEU A 336 1.78 14.28 -12.17
C LEU A 336 2.27 15.71 -11.97
N SER A 337 1.41 16.67 -12.29
CA SER A 337 1.68 18.10 -12.06
C SER A 337 0.54 18.72 -11.27
N GLY A 338 0.83 19.37 -10.15
CA GLY A 338 -0.14 20.08 -9.34
C GLY A 338 0.35 21.47 -8.99
N SER A 339 -0.57 22.44 -8.92
CA SER A 339 -0.25 23.81 -8.50
C SER A 339 -1.24 24.30 -7.45
N ASN A 340 -0.73 24.93 -6.38
CA ASN A 340 -1.55 25.57 -5.35
C ASN A 340 -0.79 26.76 -4.74
N ALA A 341 -1.47 27.90 -4.61
CA ALA A 341 -0.94 29.10 -3.93
C ALA A 341 0.48 29.53 -4.38
N GLY A 342 0.79 29.46 -5.68
CA GLY A 342 2.09 29.84 -6.22
C GLY A 342 3.19 28.77 -6.13
N THR A 343 2.88 27.62 -5.52
CA THR A 343 3.74 26.42 -5.52
C THR A 343 3.29 25.45 -6.61
N THR A 344 4.23 24.91 -7.38
CA THR A 344 3.96 23.86 -8.37
C THR A 344 4.85 22.66 -8.12
N PHE A 345 4.26 21.46 -8.03
CA PHE A 345 4.99 20.21 -7.88
C PHE A 345 4.87 19.36 -9.14
N TRP A 346 5.99 18.77 -9.55
CA TRP A 346 6.06 17.70 -10.55
C TRP A 346 6.54 16.42 -9.90
N TRP A 347 5.68 15.41 -9.90
CA TRP A 347 5.99 14.07 -9.39
C TRP A 347 6.29 13.14 -10.56
N PHE A 348 7.48 12.55 -10.56
CA PHE A 348 7.90 11.53 -11.51
C PHE A 348 7.90 10.18 -10.80
N ASN A 349 7.04 9.27 -11.24
CA ASN A 349 6.92 7.93 -10.71
C ASN A 349 7.52 6.95 -11.72
N SER A 350 8.60 6.23 -11.36
CA SER A 350 9.29 5.24 -12.20
C SER A 350 9.60 3.97 -11.40
N PRO A 351 9.67 2.78 -12.02
CA PRO A 351 10.01 1.55 -11.30
C PRO A 351 11.34 1.63 -10.53
N GLY A 352 12.26 2.48 -10.96
CA GLY A 352 13.55 2.66 -10.28
C GLY A 352 13.58 3.76 -9.21
N PHE A 353 12.67 4.73 -9.26
CA PHE A 353 12.70 5.89 -8.36
C PHE A 353 11.37 6.67 -8.33
N ARG A 354 11.21 7.49 -7.30
CA ARG A 354 10.28 8.63 -7.35
C ARG A 354 11.02 9.93 -7.11
N LEU A 355 10.54 11.01 -7.74
CA LEU A 355 11.10 12.35 -7.61
C LEU A 355 9.97 13.39 -7.55
N ALA A 356 10.01 14.29 -6.58
CA ALA A 356 9.21 15.50 -6.55
C ALA A 356 10.09 16.73 -6.78
N LEU A 357 9.79 17.50 -7.83
CA LEU A 357 10.35 18.82 -8.06
C LEU A 357 9.34 19.88 -7.65
N GLY A 358 9.73 20.79 -6.76
CA GLY A 358 8.92 21.94 -6.34
C GLY A 358 9.43 23.24 -6.94
N LEU A 359 8.56 24.02 -7.57
CA LEU A 359 8.79 25.42 -7.89
C LEU A 359 8.08 26.28 -6.85
N GLU A 360 8.87 26.88 -5.97
CA GLU A 360 8.39 27.71 -4.85
C GLU A 360 9.07 29.07 -4.94
N ASN A 361 8.28 30.16 -4.97
CA ASN A 361 8.81 31.53 -5.08
C ASN A 361 9.78 31.72 -6.27
N GLY A 362 9.53 31.03 -7.38
CA GLY A 362 10.37 31.04 -8.57
C GLY A 362 11.68 30.25 -8.46
N ILE A 363 11.89 29.49 -7.38
CA ILE A 363 13.08 28.66 -7.16
C ILE A 363 12.70 27.18 -7.32
N LEU A 364 13.41 26.48 -8.20
CA LEU A 364 13.26 25.05 -8.41
C LEU A 364 14.06 24.27 -7.37
N LYS A 365 13.43 23.25 -6.78
CA LYS A 365 13.99 22.41 -5.73
C LYS A 365 13.63 20.94 -5.92
N ILE A 366 14.51 20.03 -5.48
CA ILE A 366 14.14 18.63 -5.23
C ILE A 366 13.56 18.56 -3.81
N LYS A 367 12.30 18.11 -3.71
CA LYS A 367 11.52 18.06 -2.46
C LYS A 367 11.37 16.65 -1.91
N ASP A 368 11.33 15.65 -2.78
CA ASP A 368 11.35 14.22 -2.45
C ASP A 368 12.17 13.49 -3.51
N LEU A 369 13.05 12.58 -3.11
CA LEU A 369 13.78 11.69 -4.01
C LEU A 369 14.07 10.38 -3.30
N ARG A 370 13.58 9.28 -3.89
CA ARG A 370 13.81 7.91 -3.41
C ARG A 370 14.18 7.01 -4.55
N TYR A 371 15.08 6.09 -4.29
CA TYR A 371 15.45 5.03 -5.23
C TYR A 371 14.90 3.71 -4.70
N TYR A 372 14.21 2.97 -5.56
CA TYR A 372 13.67 1.66 -5.24
C TYR A 372 14.74 0.57 -5.39
N HIS A 373 14.50 -0.61 -4.79
CA HIS A 373 15.26 -1.84 -5.03
C HIS A 373 16.75 -1.79 -4.70
N TYR A 374 17.15 -0.83 -3.90
CA TYR A 374 18.56 -0.59 -3.63
C TYR A 374 19.17 -1.62 -2.64
N SER A 375 18.31 -2.36 -1.96
CA SER A 375 18.64 -3.58 -1.24
C SER A 375 18.07 -4.78 -1.99
N SER A 376 18.84 -5.88 -2.07
CA SER A 376 18.33 -7.16 -2.60
C SER A 376 17.50 -7.95 -1.58
N LEU A 377 17.28 -7.40 -0.37
CA LEU A 377 16.53 -8.04 0.70
C LEU A 377 15.04 -7.69 0.63
N ARG A 378 14.21 -8.59 1.16
CA ARG A 378 12.76 -8.42 1.31
C ARG A 378 12.40 -7.73 2.63
N ASP A 379 11.21 -7.15 2.70
CA ASP A 379 10.68 -6.55 3.93
C ASP A 379 10.49 -7.59 5.06
N ASN A 380 10.69 -7.14 6.30
CA ASN A 380 10.71 -8.00 7.49
C ASN A 380 9.38 -8.73 7.72
N ASP A 381 8.28 -8.05 7.40
CA ASP A 381 6.93 -8.57 7.59
C ASP A 381 6.61 -9.76 6.67
N GLN A 382 7.45 -10.07 5.67
CA GLN A 382 7.33 -11.30 4.88
C GLN A 382 7.70 -12.57 5.69
N VAL A 383 8.53 -12.42 6.73
CA VAL A 383 9.05 -13.54 7.53
C VAL A 383 8.46 -13.55 8.93
N PHE A 384 8.25 -12.37 9.51
CA PHE A 384 7.79 -12.21 10.90
C PHE A 384 6.48 -11.41 10.97
N PRO A 385 5.66 -11.63 12.00
CA PRO A 385 4.57 -10.70 12.29
C PRO A 385 5.12 -9.31 12.63
N ASP A 386 4.38 -8.28 12.25
CA ASP A 386 4.60 -6.91 12.69
C ASP A 386 3.75 -6.64 13.95
N PRO A 387 4.35 -6.62 15.15
CA PRO A 387 3.59 -6.49 16.39
C PRO A 387 3.19 -5.03 16.69
N ASN A 388 3.56 -4.06 15.85
CA ASN A 388 3.35 -2.65 16.15
C ASN A 388 1.88 -2.24 16.00
N LEU A 389 1.39 -1.44 16.96
CA LEU A 389 0.03 -0.92 16.91
C LEU A 389 -0.20 0.04 15.73
N ASN A 390 0.85 0.75 15.30
CA ASN A 390 0.85 1.57 14.10
C ASN A 390 1.50 0.82 12.93
N LEU A 391 0.99 1.02 11.72
CA LEU A 391 1.66 0.54 10.51
C LEU A 391 2.72 1.55 10.12
N THR A 392 3.95 1.09 9.90
CA THR A 392 5.01 1.93 9.35
C THR A 392 5.71 1.22 8.21
N ARG A 393 5.50 1.69 6.99
CA ARG A 393 6.19 1.24 5.78
C ARG A 393 6.76 2.45 5.08
N VAL A 394 8.09 2.51 5.00
CA VAL A 394 8.80 3.64 4.40
C VAL A 394 9.82 3.13 3.41
N VAL A 395 9.76 3.60 2.17
CA VAL A 395 10.90 3.48 1.25
C VAL A 395 11.93 4.52 1.65
N PRO A 396 13.17 4.18 2.00
CA PRO A 396 14.14 5.17 2.44
C PRO A 396 14.36 6.30 1.43
N ALA A 397 14.44 7.54 1.93
CA ALA A 397 14.61 8.72 1.10
C ALA A 397 16.07 9.22 1.10
N VAL A 398 16.49 9.76 -0.03
CA VAL A 398 17.67 10.61 -0.12
C VAL A 398 17.30 12.06 0.18
N VAL A 399 16.17 12.50 -0.37
CA VAL A 399 15.58 13.81 -0.08
C VAL A 399 14.14 13.56 0.32
N ASP A 400 13.71 14.15 1.43
CA ASP A 400 12.33 14.15 1.89
C ASP A 400 12.15 15.39 2.76
N GLN A 401 11.76 16.48 2.13
CA GLN A 401 11.61 17.75 2.81
C GLN A 401 10.51 17.69 3.88
N ALA A 402 9.48 16.85 3.70
CA ALA A 402 8.42 16.71 4.69
C ALA A 402 8.93 16.00 5.94
N ALA A 403 9.57 14.84 5.79
CA ALA A 403 9.94 14.01 6.92
C ALA A 403 11.34 14.31 7.48
N LEU A 404 12.34 14.51 6.61
CA LEU A 404 13.74 14.72 6.99
C LEU A 404 14.12 16.21 7.07
N GLY A 405 13.30 17.10 6.52
CA GLY A 405 13.57 18.54 6.48
C GLY A 405 14.69 18.92 5.51
N ASN A 406 15.17 17.99 4.67
CA ASN A 406 16.19 18.27 3.66
C ASN A 406 15.58 18.54 2.28
N GLU A 407 16.21 19.42 1.51
CA GLU A 407 15.86 19.70 0.11
C GLU A 407 17.13 20.06 -0.68
N ILE A 408 17.09 19.93 -2.01
CA ILE A 408 18.19 20.37 -2.89
C ILE A 408 17.69 21.55 -3.71
N ILE A 409 18.31 22.72 -3.53
CA ILE A 409 17.99 23.93 -4.28
C ILE A 409 18.74 23.90 -5.61
N LEU A 410 18.01 23.85 -6.73
CA LEU A 410 18.60 23.83 -8.07
C LEU A 410 18.83 25.26 -8.57
N GLY A 411 17.84 26.15 -8.41
CA GLY A 411 17.95 27.56 -8.78
C GLY A 411 16.71 28.08 -9.48
N ARG A 412 16.77 29.32 -10.00
CA ARG A 412 15.68 29.89 -10.80
C ARG A 412 15.68 29.24 -12.19
N PRO A 413 14.58 28.61 -12.63
CA PRO A 413 14.56 27.93 -13.92
C PRO A 413 14.66 28.95 -15.06
N SER A 414 15.58 28.72 -15.99
CA SER A 414 15.64 29.42 -17.28
C SER A 414 14.78 28.74 -18.34
N LYS A 415 14.53 27.43 -18.20
CA LYS A 415 13.67 26.64 -19.09
C LYS A 415 13.05 25.46 -18.35
N ILE A 416 11.78 25.21 -18.62
CA ILE A 416 11.04 24.01 -18.21
C ILE A 416 10.33 23.48 -19.45
N ASN A 417 10.57 22.23 -19.83
CA ASN A 417 9.88 21.61 -20.96
C ASN A 417 8.41 21.29 -20.61
N ASN A 418 7.55 21.16 -21.62
CA ASN A 418 6.19 20.66 -21.49
C ASN A 418 5.96 19.49 -22.48
N PRO A 419 5.68 18.25 -22.01
CA PRO A 419 5.57 17.86 -20.62
C PRO A 419 6.91 18.01 -19.86
N PRO A 420 6.85 18.24 -18.54
CA PRO A 420 8.02 18.43 -17.68
C PRO A 420 8.88 17.15 -17.67
N GLY A 421 10.20 17.33 -17.72
CA GLY A 421 11.17 16.24 -17.81
C GLY A 421 12.61 16.72 -18.04
N HIS A 422 12.76 17.92 -18.59
CA HIS A 422 14.02 18.66 -18.62
C HIS A 422 13.83 20.02 -17.96
N PHE A 423 14.75 20.37 -17.06
CA PHE A 423 14.77 21.62 -16.31
C PHE A 423 16.17 22.23 -16.40
N ALA A 424 16.27 23.49 -16.78
CA ALA A 424 17.54 24.20 -16.86
C ALA A 424 17.53 25.45 -15.98
N TRP A 425 18.68 25.80 -15.42
CA TRP A 425 18.93 27.02 -14.65
C TRP A 425 20.36 27.53 -14.92
N PRO A 426 20.70 28.77 -14.54
CA PRO A 426 22.09 29.24 -14.64
C PRO A 426 23.04 28.33 -13.84
N GLY A 427 23.94 27.64 -14.53
CA GLY A 427 24.93 26.75 -13.93
C GLY A 427 24.55 25.27 -13.88
N GLY A 428 23.40 24.85 -14.41
CA GLY A 428 23.08 23.43 -14.52
C GLY A 428 21.77 23.07 -15.21
N SER A 429 21.55 21.77 -15.35
CA SER A 429 20.30 21.18 -15.83
C SER A 429 20.01 19.85 -15.15
N LEU A 430 18.73 19.47 -15.13
CA LEU A 430 18.22 18.20 -14.63
C LEU A 430 17.37 17.57 -15.74
N ASP A 431 17.77 16.38 -16.16
CA ASP A 431 17.00 15.49 -17.02
C ASP A 431 16.43 14.34 -16.19
N VAL A 432 15.12 14.13 -16.25
CA VAL A 432 14.45 13.01 -15.59
C VAL A 432 14.30 11.88 -16.60
N THR A 433 15.23 10.91 -16.52
CA THR A 433 15.24 9.73 -17.39
C THR A 433 14.58 8.54 -16.69
N PRO A 434 14.17 7.47 -17.42
CA PRO A 434 13.68 6.25 -16.79
C PRO A 434 14.66 5.63 -15.78
N ALA A 435 15.97 5.83 -15.96
CA ALA A 435 17.01 5.33 -15.07
C ALA A 435 17.23 6.18 -13.80
N GLY A 436 16.62 7.37 -13.73
CA GLY A 436 16.81 8.32 -12.64
C GLY A 436 17.06 9.75 -13.11
N PRO A 437 17.05 10.71 -12.17
CA PRO A 437 17.47 12.08 -12.44
C PRO A 437 18.96 12.15 -12.79
N VAL A 438 19.28 12.85 -13.86
CA VAL A 438 20.64 13.17 -14.31
C VAL A 438 20.84 14.67 -14.18
N ILE A 439 21.75 15.09 -13.29
CA ILE A 439 22.12 16.50 -13.14
C ILE A 439 23.44 16.77 -13.86
N ASN A 440 23.43 17.76 -14.75
CA ASN A 440 24.61 18.28 -15.43
C ASN A 440 24.90 19.68 -14.90
N GLY A 441 25.90 19.81 -14.02
CA GLY A 441 26.20 21.06 -13.30
C GLY A 441 25.20 21.36 -12.18
N GLY A 442 25.60 22.16 -11.19
CA GLY A 442 24.80 22.43 -9.99
C GLY A 442 25.14 21.51 -8.80
N PRO A 443 24.27 21.45 -7.76
CA PRO A 443 24.55 20.68 -6.55
C PRO A 443 24.49 19.17 -6.83
N PRO A 444 25.33 18.36 -6.15
CA PRO A 444 25.30 16.91 -6.30
C PRO A 444 23.99 16.34 -5.75
N VAL A 445 23.41 15.38 -6.48
CA VAL A 445 22.28 14.57 -5.99
C VAL A 445 22.84 13.30 -5.39
N PRO A 446 22.64 13.04 -4.08
CA PRO A 446 23.13 11.82 -3.50
C PRO A 446 22.43 10.61 -4.13
N ARG A 447 23.16 9.51 -4.25
CA ARG A 447 22.58 8.19 -4.44
C ARG A 447 22.78 7.42 -3.14
N PRO A 448 21.84 6.56 -2.74
CA PRO A 448 22.08 5.74 -1.55
C PRO A 448 23.34 4.87 -1.79
N ALA A 449 23.99 4.32 -0.76
CA ALA A 449 25.11 3.36 -0.93
C ALA A 449 24.60 1.91 -0.90
N GLY A 450 24.92 1.11 -1.93
CA GLY A 450 24.30 -0.20 -2.15
C GLY A 450 24.44 -1.05 -0.90
N VAL A 451 23.35 -1.68 -0.46
CA VAL A 451 23.40 -2.49 0.75
C VAL A 451 24.10 -3.82 0.44
N SER A 452 25.30 -4.01 0.97
CA SER A 452 26.01 -5.29 0.87
C SER A 452 25.34 -6.32 1.78
N VAL A 453 24.82 -7.39 1.19
CA VAL A 453 24.27 -8.52 1.96
C VAL A 453 25.46 -9.31 2.55
N PRO A 454 25.48 -9.58 3.87
CA PRO A 454 26.49 -10.45 4.48
C PRO A 454 26.50 -11.85 3.83
N ASP A 455 27.60 -12.62 3.99
CA ASP A 455 27.85 -13.91 3.29
C ASP A 455 26.56 -14.74 3.03
N ARG A 456 26.25 -14.94 1.74
CA ARG A 456 25.06 -15.63 1.22
C ARG A 456 24.84 -17.03 1.78
N ARG A 457 25.88 -17.68 2.34
CA ARG A 457 25.69 -18.98 3.00
C ARG A 457 24.72 -18.93 4.16
N CYS A 458 24.64 -17.80 4.88
CA CYS A 458 23.80 -17.67 6.06
C CYS A 458 22.66 -16.65 5.93
N PHE A 459 22.65 -15.86 4.84
CA PHE A 459 21.67 -14.81 4.56
C PHE A 459 20.99 -15.07 3.21
N GLY A 460 19.67 -15.28 3.22
CA GLY A 460 18.87 -15.45 2.02
C GLY A 460 18.27 -14.13 1.53
N GLU A 461 17.52 -14.16 0.44
CA GLU A 461 16.80 -12.99 -0.10
C GLU A 461 15.82 -12.36 0.91
N TYR A 462 15.36 -13.15 1.87
CA TYR A 462 14.47 -12.67 2.92
C TYR A 462 15.22 -11.91 4.02
N GLY A 463 16.54 -12.14 4.20
CA GLY A 463 17.32 -11.72 5.37
C GLY A 463 18.01 -12.91 6.03
N GLY A 464 18.63 -12.70 7.20
CA GLY A 464 19.32 -13.75 7.95
C GLY A 464 19.54 -13.42 9.42
N TYR A 465 20.07 -14.36 10.21
CA TYR A 465 20.38 -14.08 11.62
C TYR A 465 21.71 -13.38 11.76
N ARG A 466 21.81 -12.53 12.80
CA ARG A 466 23.04 -11.76 13.06
C ARG A 466 24.30 -12.64 13.05
N PRO A 467 25.40 -12.19 12.41
CA PRO A 467 26.67 -12.90 12.42
C PRO A 467 27.22 -13.08 13.85
N PRO A 468 28.00 -14.15 14.13
CA PRO A 468 28.42 -15.23 13.22
C PRO A 468 27.43 -16.40 13.15
N LEU A 469 26.30 -16.33 13.85
CA LEU A 469 25.46 -17.50 14.12
C LEU A 469 24.45 -17.85 13.01
N GLY A 470 24.44 -17.10 11.90
CA GLY A 470 23.47 -17.20 10.81
C GLY A 470 23.10 -18.63 10.37
N CYS A 471 24.10 -19.41 9.96
CA CYS A 471 23.88 -20.74 9.38
C CYS A 471 23.45 -21.79 10.41
N LEU A 472 24.09 -21.84 11.57
CA LEU A 472 23.71 -22.74 12.67
C LEU A 472 22.27 -22.47 13.15
N LYS A 473 21.84 -21.21 13.08
CA LYS A 473 20.51 -20.77 13.49
C LYS A 473 19.41 -21.10 12.48
N GLN A 474 19.68 -21.12 11.18
CA GLN A 474 18.67 -21.56 10.20
C GLN A 474 18.23 -23.01 10.46
N LEU A 475 19.19 -23.90 10.74
CA LEU A 475 18.90 -25.28 11.14
C LEU A 475 18.16 -25.33 12.47
N ALA A 476 18.58 -24.57 13.48
CA ALA A 476 17.92 -24.53 14.78
C ALA A 476 16.47 -23.99 14.71
N VAL A 477 16.20 -22.96 13.89
CA VAL A 477 14.84 -22.44 13.69
C VAL A 477 13.98 -23.39 12.87
N PHE A 478 14.56 -24.06 11.87
CA PHE A 478 13.88 -25.15 11.18
C PHE A 478 13.52 -26.28 12.15
N LEU A 479 14.47 -26.76 12.97
CA LEU A 479 14.25 -27.78 13.98
C LEU A 479 13.25 -27.33 15.07
N ALA A 480 13.25 -26.05 15.43
CA ALA A 480 12.30 -25.47 16.39
C ALA A 480 10.84 -25.52 15.92
N ARG A 481 10.58 -25.69 14.61
CA ARG A 481 9.22 -25.95 14.08
C ARG A 481 8.72 -27.34 14.43
N PHE A 482 9.61 -28.28 14.72
CA PHE A 482 9.29 -29.64 15.16
C PHE A 482 9.26 -29.79 16.68
N ILE A 483 9.58 -28.74 17.45
CA ILE A 483 9.41 -28.75 18.90
C ILE A 483 7.91 -28.79 19.20
N PRO A 484 7.42 -29.83 19.90
CA PRO A 484 6.01 -29.96 20.22
C PRO A 484 5.52 -28.79 21.08
N ASP A 485 4.34 -28.23 20.75
CA ASP A 485 3.78 -27.09 21.49
C ASP A 485 3.14 -27.56 22.80
N ILE A 486 3.96 -27.66 23.85
CA ILE A 486 3.51 -28.05 25.18
C ILE A 486 2.90 -26.83 25.88
N ARG A 487 1.67 -26.99 26.35
CA ARG A 487 0.88 -25.95 27.02
C ARG A 487 0.63 -26.31 28.47
N TYR A 488 0.64 -25.29 29.32
CA TYR A 488 0.26 -25.38 30.73
C TYR A 488 -0.72 -24.27 31.11
N SER A 489 -1.76 -24.61 31.88
CA SER A 489 -2.67 -23.61 32.45
C SER A 489 -3.42 -24.15 33.67
N SER A 490 -4.05 -23.24 34.41
CA SER A 490 -4.95 -23.53 35.52
C SER A 490 -6.32 -22.89 35.25
N LEU A 491 -7.36 -23.70 35.11
CA LEU A 491 -8.75 -23.27 34.88
C LEU A 491 -9.66 -23.85 35.97
N SER A 492 -10.39 -22.98 36.67
CA SER A 492 -11.37 -23.39 37.69
C SER A 492 -10.81 -24.39 38.72
N GLY A 493 -9.58 -24.15 39.19
CA GLY A 493 -8.87 -25.02 40.14
C GLY A 493 -8.30 -26.33 39.55
N GLN A 494 -8.47 -26.58 38.25
CA GLN A 494 -7.87 -27.71 37.54
C GLN A 494 -6.65 -27.26 36.75
N LYS A 495 -5.56 -28.01 36.86
CA LYS A 495 -4.33 -27.77 36.09
C LYS A 495 -4.28 -28.67 34.87
N PHE A 496 -3.83 -28.13 33.75
CA PHE A 496 -3.67 -28.86 32.49
C PHE A 496 -2.23 -28.73 32.02
N LEU A 497 -1.62 -29.85 31.61
CA LEU A 497 -0.30 -29.90 31.00
C LEU A 497 -0.34 -30.89 29.84
N GLY A 498 -0.02 -30.47 28.63
CA GLY A 498 -0.09 -31.38 27.49
C GLY A 498 0.45 -30.81 26.21
N LEU A 499 0.47 -31.66 25.19
CA LEU A 499 0.74 -31.30 23.82
C LEU A 499 -0.49 -30.67 23.19
N ARG A 500 -0.36 -29.48 22.61
CA ARG A 500 -1.37 -28.93 21.71
C ARG A 500 -1.43 -29.77 20.44
N ILE A 501 -2.58 -30.36 20.15
CA ILE A 501 -2.84 -31.18 18.95
C ILE A 501 -3.90 -30.56 18.03
N GLY A 502 -4.35 -29.34 18.36
CA GLY A 502 -5.30 -28.55 17.58
C GLY A 502 -5.53 -27.19 18.24
N PRO A 503 -6.30 -26.29 17.61
CA PRO A 503 -6.64 -24.99 18.19
C PRO A 503 -7.52 -25.09 19.44
N GLU A 504 -8.28 -26.19 19.56
CA GLU A 504 -9.19 -26.43 20.68
C GLU A 504 -8.84 -27.69 21.46
N TYR A 505 -7.75 -28.37 21.09
CA TYR A 505 -7.44 -29.70 21.63
C TYR A 505 -6.04 -29.76 22.22
N LEU A 506 -6.00 -30.18 23.48
CA LEU A 506 -4.79 -30.49 24.23
C LEU A 506 -4.79 -31.98 24.55
N TRP A 507 -3.76 -32.71 24.13
CA TRP A 507 -3.53 -34.08 24.59
C TRP A 507 -2.55 -34.06 25.74
N GLY A 508 -2.96 -34.50 26.92
CA GLY A 508 -2.08 -34.50 28.07
C GLY A 508 -2.79 -34.85 29.37
N LEU A 509 -2.35 -34.23 30.45
CA LEU A 509 -2.76 -34.52 31.82
C LEU A 509 -3.59 -33.37 32.39
N ARG A 510 -4.61 -33.74 33.17
CA ARG A 510 -5.38 -32.85 34.03
C ARG A 510 -5.22 -33.24 35.49
N PHE A 511 -4.98 -32.28 36.37
CA PHE A 511 -4.78 -32.44 37.83
C PHE A 511 -5.73 -31.50 38.61
N PRO A 512 -6.06 -31.74 39.89
CA PRO A 512 -5.52 -32.77 40.79
C PRO A 512 -6.11 -34.18 40.57
N LYS A 513 -7.32 -34.29 40.01
CA LYS A 513 -7.88 -35.58 39.59
C LYS A 513 -7.20 -36.04 38.30
N ILE A 514 -6.05 -36.73 38.45
CA ILE A 514 -5.19 -37.19 37.35
C ILE A 514 -6.04 -37.88 36.28
N ARG A 515 -6.15 -37.23 35.13
CA ARG A 515 -6.78 -37.80 33.93
C ARG A 515 -5.85 -37.54 32.76
N LEU A 516 -5.46 -38.60 32.05
CA LEU A 516 -4.76 -38.50 30.77
C LEU A 516 -5.80 -38.53 29.65
N GLY A 517 -5.63 -37.70 28.63
CA GLY A 517 -6.45 -37.79 27.44
C GLY A 517 -6.45 -36.52 26.61
N ARG A 518 -7.38 -36.50 25.65
CA ARG A 518 -7.68 -35.33 24.83
C ARG A 518 -8.68 -34.45 25.55
N PHE A 519 -8.27 -33.23 25.88
CA PHE A 519 -9.10 -32.19 26.46
C PHE A 519 -9.51 -31.21 25.37
N TYR A 520 -10.80 -30.88 25.38
CA TYR A 520 -11.35 -29.83 24.54
C TYR A 520 -11.42 -28.53 25.35
N PHE A 521 -10.93 -27.46 24.74
CA PHE A 521 -11.07 -26.10 25.21
C PHE A 521 -11.55 -25.28 24.04
N LYS A 522 -12.70 -24.62 24.20
CA LYS A 522 -13.25 -23.74 23.17
C LYS A 522 -12.21 -22.70 22.76
N PHE A 523 -12.01 -22.48 21.47
CA PHE A 523 -11.19 -21.38 21.00
C PHE A 523 -11.73 -20.02 21.51
N PRO A 524 -10.89 -19.04 21.92
CA PRO A 524 -9.41 -19.04 22.00
C PRO A 524 -8.85 -19.48 23.37
N LEU A 525 -9.64 -20.16 24.23
CA LEU A 525 -9.23 -20.47 25.61
C LEU A 525 -7.91 -21.23 25.70
N LEU A 526 -7.66 -22.18 24.79
CA LEU A 526 -6.40 -22.93 24.74
C LEU A 526 -5.20 -22.04 24.38
N GLU A 527 -5.40 -20.99 23.59
CA GLU A 527 -4.33 -20.07 23.19
C GLU A 527 -3.76 -19.31 24.36
N ASN A 528 -4.61 -19.02 25.35
CA ASN A 528 -4.23 -18.34 26.59
C ASN A 528 -3.43 -19.23 27.54
N PHE A 529 -3.20 -20.51 27.19
CA PHE A 529 -2.36 -21.38 28.00
C PHE A 529 -0.90 -21.00 27.78
N ILE A 530 -0.14 -21.01 28.87
CA ILE A 530 1.30 -20.75 28.86
C ILE A 530 1.94 -21.77 27.92
N SER A 531 2.50 -21.28 26.81
CA SER A 531 3.34 -22.10 25.95
C SER A 531 4.70 -22.27 26.59
N LEU A 532 5.08 -23.51 26.86
CA LEU A 532 6.42 -23.85 27.33
C LEU A 532 7.42 -23.87 26.17
N ARG A 533 6.92 -23.87 24.92
CA ARG A 533 7.73 -23.73 23.71
C ARG A 533 8.54 -22.44 23.72
N SER A 534 7.94 -21.31 24.12
CA SER A 534 8.61 -20.00 24.12
C SER A 534 9.85 -19.94 25.00
N ARG A 535 9.94 -20.79 26.05
CA ARG A 535 11.12 -20.92 26.91
C ARG A 535 12.18 -21.87 26.37
N LEU A 536 11.81 -22.75 25.43
CA LEU A 536 12.68 -23.76 24.83
C LEU A 536 13.20 -23.33 23.46
N THR A 537 12.53 -22.38 22.80
CA THR A 537 13.05 -21.70 21.62
C THR A 537 14.01 -20.59 22.03
N PRO A 538 15.28 -20.65 21.62
CA PRO A 538 16.18 -19.52 21.81
C PRO A 538 15.61 -18.29 21.08
N ASP A 539 15.62 -17.13 21.72
CA ASP A 539 15.28 -15.87 21.08
C ASP A 539 16.44 -15.47 20.15
N PHE A 540 16.18 -15.50 18.85
CA PHE A 540 17.17 -15.18 17.83
C PHE A 540 16.82 -13.86 17.16
N SER A 541 17.71 -12.88 17.30
CA SER A 541 17.63 -11.66 16.50
C SER A 541 17.87 -11.97 15.03
N TRP A 542 16.91 -11.54 14.23
CA TRP A 542 16.95 -11.61 12.77
C TRP A 542 17.28 -10.21 12.21
N GLU A 543 17.96 -10.19 11.07
CA GLU A 543 18.42 -8.98 10.37
C GLU A 543 17.86 -9.01 8.94
N GLY A 544 16.91 -8.12 8.66
CA GLY A 544 16.26 -7.99 7.37
C GLY A 544 16.70 -6.76 6.60
N LYS A 545 15.99 -6.47 5.51
CA LYS A 545 16.20 -5.25 4.72
C LYS A 545 16.29 -4.03 5.63
N GLN A 546 15.34 -3.93 6.56
CA GLN A 546 15.20 -2.76 7.41
C GLN A 546 16.35 -2.64 8.42
N GLU A 547 16.81 -3.72 9.07
CA GLU A 547 17.95 -3.66 10.00
C GLU A 547 19.30 -3.44 9.30
N ILE A 548 19.47 -3.98 8.09
CA ILE A 548 20.71 -3.81 7.32
C ILE A 548 20.86 -2.37 6.83
N GLU A 549 19.78 -1.73 6.39
CA GLU A 549 19.79 -0.31 6.02
C GLU A 549 20.32 0.60 7.15
N ILE A 550 20.14 0.21 8.41
CA ILE A 550 20.62 1.00 9.56
C ILE A 550 22.07 0.69 9.92
N SER A 551 22.61 -0.44 9.46
CA SER A 551 23.95 -0.91 9.85
C SER A 551 25.06 0.09 9.51
N SER A 552 24.91 0.84 8.41
CA SER A 552 25.84 1.88 7.97
C SER A 552 25.87 3.11 8.89
N PHE A 553 24.88 3.29 9.77
CA PHE A 553 24.77 4.46 10.67
C PHE A 553 25.21 4.18 12.11
N ARG A 554 25.54 2.93 12.45
CA ARG A 554 25.76 2.48 13.84
C ARG A 554 26.96 3.12 14.55
N SER A 555 27.91 3.71 13.82
CA SER A 555 29.17 4.19 14.41
C SER A 555 29.00 5.45 15.27
N ASN A 556 28.11 6.38 14.89
CA ASN A 556 27.99 7.69 15.57
C ASN A 556 26.56 8.29 15.57
N ALA A 557 25.52 7.58 15.09
CA ALA A 557 24.17 8.13 15.01
C ALA A 557 23.26 7.61 16.13
N LYS A 558 22.32 8.44 16.60
CA LYS A 558 21.25 8.00 17.50
C LYS A 558 20.19 7.28 16.68
N ILE A 559 20.05 5.96 16.89
CA ILE A 559 19.06 5.12 16.22
C ILE A 559 17.88 4.89 17.18
N VAL A 560 16.67 5.23 16.75
CA VAL A 560 15.43 5.01 17.51
C VAL A 560 14.55 4.05 16.73
N ARG A 561 14.04 3.01 17.40
CA ARG A 561 13.05 2.11 16.81
C ARG A 561 11.67 2.78 16.89
N LYS A 562 10.92 2.73 15.80
CA LYS A 562 9.52 3.17 15.71
C LYS A 562 8.63 2.19 16.45
N ILE A 563 8.57 2.32 17.77
CA ILE A 563 7.61 1.63 18.61
C ILE A 563 6.69 2.71 19.17
N GLY A 564 5.44 2.66 18.76
CA GLY A 564 4.44 3.68 19.08
C GLY A 564 3.19 3.09 19.71
N GLN A 565 2.55 3.85 20.60
CA GLN A 565 1.14 3.62 20.91
C GLN A 565 0.30 3.95 19.67
N TYR A 566 -0.86 3.28 19.53
CA TYR A 566 -1.74 3.53 18.39
C TYR A 566 -2.07 5.02 18.24
N GLY A 567 -1.98 5.58 17.04
CA GLY A 567 -2.31 6.98 16.75
C GLY A 567 -1.16 7.81 16.16
N HIS A 568 -1.38 9.13 16.06
CA HIS A 568 -0.47 10.06 15.36
C HIS A 568 0.77 10.43 16.19
N ASP A 569 0.66 10.38 17.51
CA ASP A 569 1.66 10.91 18.44
C ASP A 569 3.04 10.27 18.26
N SER A 570 3.08 8.99 17.85
CA SER A 570 4.32 8.23 17.73
C SER A 570 5.24 8.61 16.56
N LEU A 571 4.69 9.23 15.49
CA LEU A 571 5.45 9.52 14.27
C LEU A 571 6.05 10.93 14.25
N LEU A 572 5.53 11.83 15.09
CA LEU A 572 5.94 13.24 15.16
C LEU A 572 6.70 13.59 16.45
N GLU A 573 6.52 12.83 17.56
CA GLU A 573 7.11 13.14 18.87
C GLU A 573 8.64 12.99 18.96
N LEU A 574 9.33 12.58 17.90
CA LEU A 574 10.80 12.49 17.87
C LEU A 574 11.47 13.70 17.19
N ALA A 575 10.80 14.85 17.15
CA ALA A 575 11.33 16.10 16.62
C ALA A 575 12.33 16.79 17.59
N ASN A 576 13.49 16.16 17.80
CA ASN A 576 14.83 16.73 18.01
C ASN A 576 15.74 15.64 18.59
N PRO A 577 16.84 15.25 17.93
CA PRO A 577 17.65 16.00 16.94
C PRO A 577 17.10 15.96 15.49
N PRO A 578 17.77 16.60 14.49
CA PRO A 578 17.37 16.48 13.09
C PRO A 578 17.54 15.05 12.58
N LYS A 579 16.47 14.52 11.98
CA LYS A 579 16.42 13.20 11.35
C LYS A 579 17.23 13.20 10.06
N ILE A 580 18.07 12.20 9.86
CA ILE A 580 18.93 12.04 8.66
C ILE A 580 18.61 10.82 7.83
N PHE A 581 17.94 9.83 8.42
CA PHE A 581 17.49 8.64 7.72
C PHE A 581 16.25 8.07 8.41
N GLU A 582 15.39 7.46 7.62
CA GLU A 582 14.17 6.81 8.07
C GLU A 582 13.87 5.61 7.18
N ASN A 583 13.48 4.50 7.81
CA ASN A 583 12.86 3.39 7.12
C ASN A 583 11.64 2.87 7.90
N SER A 584 11.15 1.68 7.57
CA SER A 584 9.90 1.13 8.11
C SER A 584 9.95 0.89 9.63
N TYR A 585 11.11 0.72 10.24
CA TYR A 585 11.20 0.41 11.68
C TYR A 585 12.12 1.33 12.46
N TYR A 586 12.93 2.16 11.81
CA TYR A 586 13.96 2.93 12.48
C TYR A 586 14.01 4.38 11.98
N LEU A 587 14.36 5.25 12.92
CA LEU A 587 14.69 6.65 12.72
C LEU A 587 16.15 6.84 13.12
N VAL A 588 16.89 7.58 12.32
CA VAL A 588 18.29 7.87 12.58
C VAL A 588 18.45 9.38 12.66
N PHE A 589 19.06 9.83 13.76
CA PHE A 589 19.30 11.23 14.05
C PHE A 589 20.80 11.52 13.99
N LYS A 590 21.16 12.76 13.67
CA LYS A 590 22.54 13.22 13.92
C LYS A 590 22.88 13.05 15.42
N PRO A 591 24.15 12.74 15.74
CA PRO A 591 24.62 12.71 17.13
C PRO A 591 24.28 13.98 17.91
#